data_AF-A0A554VXA0-F1
#
_entry.id   AF-A0A554VXA0-F1
#
_cell.length_a   1.000
_cell.length_b   1.000
_cell.length_c   1.000
_cell.angle_alpha   90.00
_cell.angle_beta   90.00
_cell.angle_gamma   90.00
#
_symmetry.space_group_name_H-M   'P 1'
#
loop_
_entity.id
_entity.type
_entity.pdbx_description
1 polymer ?
#
loop_
_entity_poly.entity_id
_entity_poly.type
_entity_poly.pdbx_seq_one_letter_code
_entity_poly.pdbx_strand_id
1 'polypeptide(L)'
;MSIPDAPTRGPARPGPYVIAGILLATAIVVPLFVPAYSIDEPRLAGMPFFYWYQMMWIPVTAGLVGCSYWLITKEDRRRREAVRGTTGAEDER
;
A
#
# COMPACT_ATOMS: atom_id res chain seq x y z
N MET A 1 19.57 -11.30 34.42
CA MET A 1 18.18 -11.80 34.23
C MET A 1 17.66 -11.13 32.97
N SER A 2 17.64 -11.83 31.84
CA SER A 2 17.16 -11.29 30.56
C SER A 2 15.64 -11.23 30.63
N ILE A 3 15.05 -10.04 30.44
CA ILE A 3 13.61 -9.87 30.30
C ILE A 3 13.19 -10.67 29.05
N PRO A 4 12.17 -11.53 29.10
CA PRO A 4 11.63 -12.13 27.89
C PRO A 4 11.21 -11.00 26.96
N ASP A 5 11.72 -10.97 25.72
CA ASP A 5 11.28 -10.02 24.68
C ASP A 5 9.77 -10.24 24.45
N ALA A 6 8.95 -9.48 25.18
CA ALA A 6 7.51 -9.51 25.02
C ALA A 6 7.22 -8.96 23.61
N PRO A 7 6.60 -9.75 22.72
CA PRO A 7 6.39 -9.33 21.34
C PRO A 7 5.55 -8.05 21.32
N THR A 8 6.19 -6.92 20.96
CA THR A 8 5.56 -5.59 20.91
C THR A 8 4.50 -5.49 19.80
N ARG A 9 4.43 -6.47 18.88
CA ARG A 9 3.48 -6.51 17.77
C ARG A 9 2.90 -7.91 17.60
N GLY A 10 1.58 -7.99 17.44
CA GLY A 10 0.87 -9.25 17.17
C GLY A 10 1.25 -9.86 15.81
N PRO A 11 0.91 -11.15 15.58
CA PRO A 11 1.30 -11.91 14.39
C PRO A 11 0.90 -11.22 13.08
N ALA A 12 1.80 -11.29 12.10
CA ALA A 12 1.58 -10.70 10.79
C ALA A 12 0.63 -11.50 9.92
N ARG A 13 -0.45 -10.87 9.44
CA ARG A 13 -1.19 -11.42 8.31
C ARG A 13 -0.46 -11.06 7.01
N PRO A 14 -0.11 -12.03 6.15
CA PRO A 14 0.63 -11.75 4.92
C PRO A 14 -0.22 -11.03 3.86
N GLY A 15 -1.54 -11.26 3.84
CA GLY A 15 -2.45 -10.76 2.80
C GLY A 15 -2.38 -9.24 2.55
N PRO A 16 -2.55 -8.38 3.57
CA PRO A 16 -2.45 -6.92 3.41
C PRO A 16 -1.13 -6.45 2.80
N TYR A 17 0.00 -7.07 3.15
CA TYR A 17 1.31 -6.71 2.61
C TYR A 17 1.49 -7.16 1.16
N VAL A 18 0.95 -8.32 0.78
CA VAL A 18 0.96 -8.79 -0.61
C VAL A 18 0.15 -7.84 -1.50
N ILE A 19 -1.05 -7.43 -1.05
CA ILE A 19 -1.90 -6.49 -1.79
C ILE A 19 -1.21 -5.12 -1.92
N ALA A 20 -0.65 -4.60 -0.81
CA ALA A 20 0.14 -3.37 -0.82
C ALA A 20 1.33 -3.46 -1.80
N GLY A 21 2.05 -4.58 -1.80
CA GLY A 21 3.14 -4.85 -2.73
C GLY A 21 2.70 -4.84 -4.19
N ILE A 22 1.56 -5.47 -4.51
CA ILE A 22 1.00 -5.49 -5.88
C ILE A 22 0.59 -4.07 -6.32
N LEU A 23 -0.06 -3.30 -5.45
CA LEU A 23 -0.47 -1.91 -5.74
C LEU A 23 0.75 -1.02 -6.04
N LEU A 24 1.81 -1.13 -5.23
CA LEU A 24 3.05 -0.37 -5.42
C LEU A 24 3.82 -0.84 -6.65
N ALA A 25 3.90 -2.14 -6.89
CA ALA A 25 4.52 -2.67 -8.10
C ALA A 25 3.81 -2.16 -9.36
N THR A 26 2.47 -2.13 -9.34
CA THR A 26 1.66 -1.57 -10.43
C THR A 26 1.95 -0.08 -10.62
N ALA A 27 2.07 0.68 -9.53
CA ALA A 27 2.40 2.11 -9.59
C ALA A 27 3.77 2.41 -10.24
N ILE A 28 4.69 1.44 -10.24
CA ILE A 28 6.04 1.57 -10.82
C ILE A 28 6.11 0.99 -12.24
N VAL A 29 5.61 -0.23 -12.43
CA VAL A 29 5.78 -0.98 -13.70
C VAL A 29 4.95 -0.34 -14.82
N VAL A 30 3.74 0.12 -14.52
CA VAL A 30 2.85 0.72 -15.53
C VAL A 30 3.45 1.98 -16.17
N PRO A 31 3.93 2.99 -15.42
CA PRO A 31 4.57 4.16 -16.02
C PRO A 31 5.99 3.89 -16.52
N LEU A 32 6.62 2.75 -16.21
CA LEU A 32 7.88 2.36 -16.85
C LEU A 32 7.67 1.77 -18.24
N PHE A 33 6.47 1.30 -18.55
CA PHE A 33 6.16 0.66 -19.82
C PHE A 33 5.86 1.71 -20.91
N VAL A 34 6.88 2.53 -21.19
CA VAL A 34 6.88 3.61 -22.20
C VAL A 34 6.28 3.22 -23.56
N PRO A 35 6.60 2.06 -24.17
CA PRO A 35 6.07 1.74 -25.49
C PRO A 35 4.55 1.56 -25.53
N ALA A 36 3.87 1.32 -24.39
CA ALA A 36 2.40 1.24 -24.39
C ALA A 36 1.69 2.58 -24.53
N TYR A 37 2.35 3.68 -24.19
CA TYR A 37 1.74 5.01 -24.21
C TYR A 37 2.54 6.05 -25.01
N SER A 38 3.61 5.65 -25.69
CA SER A 38 4.31 6.48 -26.68
C SER A 38 3.58 6.49 -28.03
N ILE A 39 2.26 6.63 -28.01
CA ILE A 39 1.40 6.64 -29.21
C ILE A 39 0.97 8.10 -29.45
N ASP A 40 1.05 8.57 -30.69
CA ASP A 40 0.67 9.96 -31.04
C ASP A 40 -0.85 10.20 -30.97
N GLU A 41 -1.63 9.14 -31.15
CA GLU A 41 -3.09 9.13 -31.07
C GLU A 41 -3.51 8.25 -29.89
N PRO A 42 -4.53 8.63 -29.08
CA PRO A 42 -5.45 9.75 -29.24
C PRO A 42 -4.94 11.08 -28.64
N ARG A 43 -5.21 12.17 -29.38
CA ARG A 43 -4.97 13.54 -28.90
C ARG A 43 -6.19 14.04 -28.12
N LEU A 44 -5.98 14.55 -26.92
CA LEU A 44 -7.03 15.15 -26.11
C LEU A 44 -6.86 16.68 -26.14
N ALA A 45 -7.83 17.41 -26.68
CA ALA A 45 -7.76 18.87 -26.84
C ALA A 45 -6.45 19.37 -27.53
N GLY A 46 -5.91 18.60 -28.47
CA GLY A 46 -4.64 18.89 -29.17
C GLY A 46 -3.38 18.39 -28.44
N MET A 47 -3.51 17.88 -27.22
CA MET A 47 -2.40 17.35 -26.42
C MET A 47 -2.15 15.85 -26.74
N PRO A 48 -0.90 15.44 -27.05
CA PRO A 48 -0.56 14.02 -27.32
C PRO A 48 -0.87 13.08 -26.16
N PHE A 49 -1.10 11.79 -26.46
CA PHE A 49 -1.45 10.74 -25.49
C PHE A 49 -0.56 10.74 -24.25
N PHE A 50 0.75 10.77 -24.47
CA PHE A 50 1.77 10.76 -23.43
C PHE A 50 1.49 11.78 -22.32
N TYR A 51 1.24 13.04 -22.67
CA TYR A 51 1.16 14.10 -21.67
C TYR A 51 -0.08 14.00 -20.79
N TRP A 52 -1.25 13.81 -21.40
CA TRP A 52 -2.48 13.73 -20.63
C TRP A 52 -2.54 12.41 -19.83
N TYR A 53 -1.99 11.32 -20.38
CA TYR A 53 -1.87 10.06 -19.65
C TYR A 53 -0.99 10.20 -18.41
N GLN A 54 0.16 10.88 -18.50
CA GLN A 54 1.01 11.16 -17.35
C GLN A 54 0.31 12.04 -16.30
N MET A 55 -0.47 13.04 -16.74
CA MET A 55 -1.28 13.84 -15.81
C MET A 55 -2.35 13.01 -15.09
N MET A 56 -3.03 12.11 -15.80
CA MET A 56 -3.98 11.17 -15.20
C MET A 56 -3.29 10.17 -14.25
N TRP A 57 -2.02 9.89 -14.46
CA TRP A 57 -1.25 9.00 -13.61
C TRP A 57 -0.95 9.57 -12.22
N ILE A 58 -0.93 10.90 -12.06
CA ILE A 58 -0.74 11.57 -10.76
C ILE A 58 -1.83 11.17 -9.74
N PRO A 59 -3.14 11.37 -10.01
CA PRO A 59 -4.18 10.94 -9.07
C PRO A 59 -4.25 9.42 -8.92
N VAL A 60 -3.94 8.65 -9.98
CA VAL A 60 -3.93 7.18 -9.92
C VAL A 60 -2.86 6.69 -8.94
N THR A 61 -1.62 7.16 -9.07
CA THR A 61 -0.53 6.79 -8.16
C THR A 61 -0.78 7.25 -6.73
N ALA A 62 -1.31 8.46 -6.54
CA ALA A 62 -1.75 8.93 -5.22
C ALA A 62 -2.82 8.01 -4.62
N GLY A 63 -3.78 7.54 -5.41
CA GLY A 63 -4.79 6.56 -5.02
C GLY A 63 -4.18 5.21 -4.65
N LEU A 64 -3.29 4.66 -5.48
CA LEU A 64 -2.61 3.37 -5.23
C LEU A 64 -1.81 3.41 -3.93
N VAL A 65 -1.02 4.47 -3.72
CA VAL A 65 -0.23 4.66 -2.50
C VAL A 65 -1.14 4.89 -1.29
N GLY A 66 -2.19 5.69 -1.44
CA GLY A 66 -3.18 5.93 -0.39
C GLY A 66 -3.90 4.65 0.05
N CYS A 67 -4.34 3.82 -0.89
CA CYS A 67 -4.94 2.51 -0.62
C CYS A 67 -3.95 1.57 0.08
N SER A 68 -2.70 1.52 -0.39
CA SER A 68 -1.63 0.73 0.23
C SER A 68 -1.38 1.17 1.69
N TYR A 69 -1.25 2.48 1.91
CA TYR A 69 -1.08 3.05 3.24
C TYR A 69 -2.26 2.75 4.17
N TRP A 70 -3.49 2.92 3.67
CA TRP A 70 -4.70 2.65 4.44
C TRP A 70 -4.80 1.18 4.85
N LEU A 71 -4.47 0.27 3.93
CA LEU A 71 -4.49 -1.17 4.16
C LEU A 71 -3.46 -1.58 5.23
N ILE A 72 -2.24 -1.05 5.15
CA ILE A 72 -1.17 -1.31 6.13
C ILE A 72 -1.54 -0.72 7.49
N THR A 73 -2.03 0.53 7.53
CA THR A 73 -2.41 1.22 8.78
C THR A 73 -3.54 0.47 9.50
N LYS A 74 -4.50 -0.08 8.76
CA LYS A 74 -5.59 -0.88 9.33
C LYS A 74 -5.08 -2.18 9.95
N GLU A 75 -4.15 -2.87 9.29
CA GLU A 75 -3.53 -4.09 9.84
C GLU A 75 -2.67 -3.78 11.07
N ASP A 76 -1.91 -2.69 11.04
CA ASP A 76 -1.10 -2.25 12.19
C ASP A 76 -1.97 -1.90 13.40
N ARG A 77 -3.14 -1.28 13.20
CA ARG A 77 -4.09 -1.01 14.29
C ARG A 77 -4.63 -2.30 14.90
N ARG A 78 -5.03 -3.26 14.06
CA ARG A 78 -5.48 -4.59 14.50
C ARG A 78 -4.42 -5.33 15.32
N ARG A 79 -3.15 -5.26 14.89
CA ARG A 79 -2.03 -5.90 15.61
C ARG A 79 -1.82 -5.32 17.01
N ARG A 80 -2.01 -4.01 17.19
CA ARG A 80 -1.90 -3.35 18.50
C ARG A 80 -3.05 -3.74 19.43
N GLU A 81 -4.27 -3.84 18.90
CA GLU A 81 -5.44 -4.29 19.65
C GLU A 81 -5.28 -5.74 20.13
N ALA A 82 -4.71 -6.62 19.29
CA ALA A 82 -4.45 -8.02 19.66
C ALA A 82 -3.47 -8.17 20.84
N VAL A 83 -2.40 -7.35 20.89
CA VAL A 83 -1.40 -7.39 21.97
C VAL A 83 -1.96 -6.82 23.27
N ARG A 84 -2.77 -5.74 23.20
CA ARG A 84 -3.45 -5.19 24.40
C ARG A 84 -4.42 -6.19 25.03
N GLY A 85 -5.14 -6.96 24.21
CA GLY A 85 -6.07 -7.99 24.71
C GLY A 85 -5.37 -9.13 25.47
N THR A 86 -4.17 -9.52 25.05
CA THR A 86 -3.38 -10.55 25.76
C THR A 86 -2.84 -10.06 27.10
N THR A 87 -2.30 -8.83 27.17
CA THR A 87 -1.75 -8.30 28.42
C THR A 87 -2.83 -8.09 29.50
N GLY A 88 -4.04 -7.65 29.11
CA GLY A 88 -5.15 -7.51 30.07
C GLY A 88 -5.68 -8.84 30.60
N ALA A 89 -5.58 -9.93 29.82
CA ALA A 89 -6.01 -11.26 30.24
C ALA A 89 -5.00 -11.97 31.15
N GLU A 90 -3.71 -11.62 31.09
CA GLU A 90 -2.69 -12.09 32.03
C GLU A 90 -2.79 -11.38 33.40
N ASP A 91 -3.17 -10.10 33.43
CA ASP A 91 -3.29 -9.32 34.68
C ASP A 91 -4.53 -9.70 35.53
N GLU A 92 -5.53 -10.37 34.92
CA GLU A 92 -6.77 -10.81 35.58
C GLU A 92 -6.71 -12.27 36.13
N ARG A 93 -5.61 -13.00 35.88
CA ARG A 93 -5.41 -14.39 36.35
C ARG A 93 -4.47 -14.49 37.54
#